data_AF-A0A518HP90-F1
#
_entry.id   AF-A0A518HP90-F1
#
_cell.length_a   1.000
_cell.length_b   1.000
_cell.length_c   1.000
_cell.angle_alpha   90.00
_cell.angle_beta   90.00
_cell.angle_gamma   90.00
#
_symmetry.space_group_name_H-M   'P 1'
#
loop_
_entity.id
_entity.type
_entity.pdbx_description
1 polymer ?
#
loop_
_entity_poly.entity_id
_entity_poly.type
_entity_poly.pdbx_seq_one_letter_code
_entity_poly.pdbx_strand_id
1 'polypeptide(L)'
;MIRFREPIKRIVILGWLHTMQFDQTMLRERITSHVFASLDVAVTRTAHAELSLKVGKQKPEFVGLYTILEAVDATFLSRNGIPQSSLLSQTNGLNTIRYTGDRWDAYTRVFRSNKPANDEQQTRIIEFAKLIDEATDEAFDAKIGDFISTDELLRYLAANSLTSNVTGMSTIGTNDF
;
A
#
# COMPACT_ATOMS: atom_id res chain seq x y z
N MET A 1 -28.99 4.89 -12.28
CA MET A 1 -29.12 6.34 -12.04
C MET A 1 -29.02 6.60 -10.55
N ILE A 2 -27.82 6.95 -10.07
CA ILE A 2 -27.60 7.51 -8.72
C ILE A 2 -27.07 8.91 -8.96
N ARG A 3 -27.94 9.91 -8.78
CA ARG A 3 -27.55 11.33 -8.78
C ARG A 3 -27.21 11.70 -7.34
N PHE A 4 -26.00 12.18 -7.11
CA PHE A 4 -25.74 12.98 -5.91
C PHE A 4 -26.27 14.39 -6.18
N ARG A 5 -27.32 14.76 -5.44
CA ARG A 5 -27.98 16.06 -5.46
C ARG A 5 -27.38 16.88 -4.31
N GLU A 6 -26.92 18.09 -4.62
CA GLU A 6 -26.40 19.18 -3.76
C GLU A 6 -24.94 19.57 -4.08
N PRO A 7 -24.61 20.88 -4.08
CA PRO A 7 -23.33 21.39 -4.56
C PRO A 7 -22.25 21.09 -3.52
N ILE A 8 -21.37 20.15 -3.82
CA ILE A 8 -20.23 19.88 -2.93
C ILE A 8 -19.28 21.08 -3.00
N LYS A 9 -19.39 21.96 -2.01
CA LYS A 9 -18.49 23.09 -1.79
C LYS A 9 -17.09 22.53 -1.50
N ARG A 10 -16.18 22.64 -2.47
CA ARG A 10 -14.75 22.31 -2.38
C ARG A 10 -14.46 20.97 -1.68
N ILE A 11 -14.45 19.89 -2.45
CA ILE A 11 -13.72 18.69 -2.03
C ILE A 11 -12.24 19.00 -2.17
N VAL A 12 -11.52 19.06 -1.05
CA VAL A 12 -10.07 18.86 -1.06
C VAL A 12 -9.88 17.36 -1.23
N ILE A 13 -9.46 16.93 -2.43
CA ILE A 13 -9.17 15.53 -2.68
C ILE A 13 -7.85 15.22 -1.97
N LEU A 14 -7.94 14.63 -0.77
CA LEU A 14 -6.82 14.03 -0.06
C LEU A 14 -6.63 12.58 -0.54
N GLY A 15 -6.47 12.39 -1.84
CA GLY A 15 -6.40 11.10 -2.50
C GLY A 15 -5.73 11.18 -3.86
N TRP A 16 -5.22 10.07 -4.34
CA TRP A 16 -4.51 10.00 -5.62
C TRP A 16 -5.54 9.85 -6.76
N LEU A 17 -5.40 10.68 -7.79
CA LEU A 17 -6.23 10.63 -8.99
C LEU A 17 -5.51 9.84 -10.08
N HIS A 18 -6.09 8.72 -10.49
CA HIS A 18 -5.50 7.85 -11.50
C HIS A 18 -6.40 7.76 -12.74
N THR A 19 -5.81 7.92 -13.93
CA THR A 19 -6.52 7.82 -15.21
C THR A 19 -6.85 6.40 -15.61
N MET A 20 -6.20 5.41 -14.99
CA MET A 20 -6.32 3.99 -15.34
C MET A 20 -6.03 3.73 -16.83
N GLN A 21 -5.10 4.47 -17.44
CA GLN A 21 -4.91 4.50 -18.90
C GLN A 21 -4.65 3.12 -19.56
N PHE A 22 -4.11 2.15 -18.82
CA PHE A 22 -3.86 0.79 -19.30
C PHE A 22 -4.95 -0.22 -18.91
N ASP A 23 -5.97 0.21 -18.18
CA ASP A 23 -7.15 -0.58 -17.85
C ASP A 23 -8.37 -0.06 -18.60
N GLN A 24 -8.64 -0.66 -19.75
CA GLN A 24 -9.81 -0.33 -20.59
C GLN A 24 -11.16 -0.44 -19.87
N THR A 25 -11.24 -1.19 -18.77
CA THR A 25 -12.46 -1.33 -17.98
C THR A 25 -12.60 -0.24 -16.92
N MET A 26 -11.50 0.37 -16.50
CA MET A 26 -11.39 1.22 -15.30
C MET A 26 -11.91 0.55 -14.01
N LEU A 27 -12.02 -0.78 -14.00
CA LEU A 27 -12.59 -1.55 -12.89
C LEU A 27 -11.57 -2.42 -12.17
N ARG A 28 -10.40 -2.70 -12.77
CA ARG A 28 -9.44 -3.65 -12.19
C ARG A 28 -9.01 -3.25 -10.79
N GLU A 29 -8.65 -1.97 -10.58
CA GLU A 29 -8.25 -1.49 -9.26
C GLU A 29 -9.37 -1.67 -8.23
N ARG A 30 -10.59 -1.29 -8.59
CA ARG A 30 -11.75 -1.39 -7.69
C ARG A 30 -12.12 -2.84 -7.35
N ILE A 31 -12.07 -3.73 -8.34
CA ILE A 31 -12.32 -5.17 -8.13
C ILE A 31 -11.21 -5.74 -7.23
N THR A 32 -9.95 -5.39 -7.49
CA THR A 32 -8.81 -5.81 -6.67
C THR A 32 -8.95 -5.33 -5.23
N SER A 33 -9.24 -4.04 -4.98
CA SER A 33 -9.47 -3.54 -3.62
C SER A 33 -10.61 -4.30 -2.92
N HIS A 34 -11.66 -4.68 -3.66
CA HIS A 34 -12.75 -5.46 -3.10
C HIS A 34 -12.33 -6.88 -2.72
N VAL A 35 -11.52 -7.56 -3.56
CA VAL A 35 -10.97 -8.88 -3.25
C VAL A 35 -10.10 -8.83 -2.00
N PHE A 36 -9.18 -7.86 -1.91
CA PHE A 36 -8.33 -7.66 -0.72
C PHE A 36 -9.15 -7.42 0.54
N ALA A 37 -10.15 -6.52 0.47
CA ALA A 37 -11.04 -6.25 1.59
C ALA A 37 -11.86 -7.48 2.00
N SER A 38 -12.29 -8.32 1.04
CA SER A 38 -13.04 -9.55 1.34
C SER A 38 -12.21 -10.63 2.03
N LEU A 39 -10.88 -10.49 2.01
CA LEU A 39 -9.92 -11.34 2.72
C LEU A 39 -9.36 -10.66 3.97
N ASP A 40 -10.00 -9.59 4.46
CA ASP A 40 -9.57 -8.76 5.60
C ASP A 40 -8.15 -8.19 5.48
N VAL A 41 -7.67 -7.95 4.26
CA VAL A 41 -6.39 -7.28 4.03
C VAL A 41 -6.61 -5.77 4.04
N ALA A 42 -5.81 -5.04 4.83
CA ALA A 42 -5.83 -3.58 4.83
C ALA A 42 -5.54 -3.05 3.43
N VAL A 43 -6.51 -2.37 2.83
CA VAL A 43 -6.45 -1.87 1.46
C VAL A 43 -7.14 -0.53 1.34
N THR A 44 -6.62 0.32 0.43
CA THR A 44 -7.18 1.63 0.14
C THR A 44 -8.58 1.50 -0.47
N ARG A 45 -9.48 2.38 -0.05
CA ARG A 45 -10.81 2.49 -0.69
C ARG A 45 -10.67 3.19 -2.03
N THR A 46 -11.51 2.81 -2.99
CA THR A 46 -11.52 3.37 -4.33
C THR A 46 -12.90 3.87 -4.73
N ALA A 47 -12.93 4.94 -5.53
CA ALA A 47 -14.17 5.49 -6.09
C ALA A 47 -13.93 6.08 -7.48
N HIS A 48 -14.95 6.08 -8.33
CA HIS A 48 -14.90 6.79 -9.61
C HIS A 48 -15.33 8.24 -9.45
N ALA A 49 -14.69 9.15 -10.18
CA ALA A 49 -15.05 10.56 -10.21
C ALA A 49 -14.88 11.15 -11.61
N GLU A 50 -15.85 11.98 -12.02
CA GLU A 50 -15.72 12.84 -13.18
C GLU A 50 -14.94 14.09 -12.78
N LEU A 51 -13.87 14.40 -13.53
CA LEU A 51 -13.03 15.55 -13.25
C LEU A 51 -13.24 16.63 -14.31
N SER A 52 -13.44 17.86 -13.84
CA SER A 52 -13.41 19.07 -14.68
C SER A 52 -12.36 20.04 -14.15
N LEU A 53 -11.43 20.46 -15.02
CA LEU A 53 -10.32 21.34 -14.68
C LEU A 53 -10.61 22.76 -15.14
N LYS A 54 -10.32 23.75 -14.29
CA LYS A 54 -10.38 25.17 -14.65
C LYS A 54 -8.98 25.77 -14.57
N VAL A 55 -8.50 26.30 -15.70
CA VAL A 55 -7.23 27.01 -15.78
C VAL A 55 -7.48 28.52 -15.89
N GLY A 56 -7.01 29.28 -14.91
CA GLY A 56 -7.19 30.74 -14.84
C GLY A 56 -8.67 31.16 -14.77
N LYS A 57 -9.06 32.12 -15.63
CA LYS A 57 -10.43 32.66 -15.66
C LYS A 57 -11.39 31.89 -16.59
N GLN A 58 -10.94 30.82 -17.22
CA GLN A 58 -11.74 30.04 -18.16
C GLN A 58 -12.88 29.29 -17.45
N LYS A 59 -13.84 28.77 -18.22
CA LYS A 59 -14.84 27.83 -17.69
C LYS A 59 -14.16 26.48 -17.39
N PRO A 60 -14.61 25.72 -16.38
CA PRO A 60 -14.13 24.36 -16.17
C PRO A 60 -14.39 23.51 -17.41
N GLU A 61 -13.38 22.77 -17.87
CA GLU A 61 -13.46 21.82 -18.97
C GLU A 61 -13.42 20.41 -18.40
N PHE A 62 -14.29 19.53 -18.91
CA PHE A 62 -14.29 18.12 -18.53
C PHE A 62 -13.03 17.42 -19.07
N VAL A 63 -12.25 16.80 -18.18
CA VAL A 63 -10.98 16.15 -18.53
C VAL A 63 -11.03 14.63 -18.43
N GLY A 64 -12.14 14.06 -17.94
CA GLY A 64 -12.38 12.61 -18.01
C GLY A 64 -12.92 11.99 -16.73
N LEU A 65 -13.06 10.67 -16.78
CA LEU A 65 -13.35 9.81 -15.63
C LEU A 65 -12.03 9.37 -15.00
N TYR A 66 -11.93 9.45 -13.68
CA TYR A 66 -10.77 9.06 -12.89
C TYR A 66 -11.16 8.04 -11.82
N THR A 67 -10.19 7.26 -11.38
CA THR A 67 -10.28 6.48 -10.13
C THR A 67 -9.56 7.24 -9.03
N ILE A 68 -10.28 7.53 -7.95
CA ILE A 68 -9.73 8.10 -6.71
C ILE A 68 -9.30 6.94 -5.82
N LEU A 69 -8.08 7.01 -5.30
CA LEU A 69 -7.57 6.13 -4.25
C LEU A 69 -7.51 6.90 -2.93
N GLU A 70 -7.98 6.26 -1.85
CA GLU A 70 -7.80 6.74 -0.47
C GLU A 70 -6.31 6.93 -0.16
N ALA A 71 -5.95 8.07 0.45
CA ALA A 71 -4.59 8.26 0.94
C ALA A 71 -4.29 7.34 2.13
N VAL A 72 -3.07 6.79 2.19
CA VAL A 72 -2.57 6.02 3.33
C VAL A 72 -2.12 6.99 4.43
N ASP A 73 -3.10 7.55 5.15
CA ASP A 73 -2.91 8.56 6.19
C ASP A 73 -3.44 8.11 7.57
N ALA A 74 -3.49 9.03 8.54
CA ALA A 74 -4.00 8.77 9.89
C ALA A 74 -5.43 8.16 9.92
N THR A 75 -6.29 8.51 8.96
CA THR A 75 -7.64 7.98 8.84
C THR A 75 -7.60 6.53 8.37
N PHE A 76 -6.79 6.25 7.34
CA PHE A 76 -6.56 4.88 6.88
C PHE A 76 -5.99 4.00 8.00
N LEU A 77 -4.97 4.48 8.72
CA LEU A 77 -4.34 3.72 9.80
C LEU A 77 -5.35 3.41 10.92
N SER A 78 -6.09 4.42 11.37
CA SER A 78 -7.10 4.24 12.41
C SER A 78 -8.21 3.27 12.00
N ARG A 79 -8.67 3.33 10.75
CA ARG A 79 -9.70 2.41 10.21
C ARG A 79 -9.25 0.95 10.24
N ASN A 80 -7.96 0.70 10.05
CA ASN A 80 -7.38 -0.64 9.99
C ASN A 80 -6.69 -1.05 11.32
N GLY A 81 -6.88 -0.30 12.41
CA GLY A 81 -6.26 -0.63 13.71
C GLY A 81 -4.75 -0.49 13.75
N ILE A 82 -4.14 0.21 12.79
CA ILE A 82 -2.69 0.41 12.71
C ILE A 82 -2.31 1.64 13.54
N PRO A 83 -1.33 1.54 14.47
CA PRO A 83 -0.85 2.69 15.22
C PRO A 83 -0.32 3.79 14.31
N GLN A 84 -0.62 5.06 14.60
CA GLN A 84 -0.05 6.19 13.84
C GLN A 84 1.47 6.33 14.02
N SER A 85 2.01 5.75 15.10
CA SER A 85 3.45 5.64 15.34
C SER A 85 4.14 4.67 14.38
N SER A 86 3.41 3.75 13.75
CA SER A 86 3.95 2.75 12.82
C SER A 86 4.77 3.39 11.70
N LEU A 87 5.79 2.66 11.25
CA LEU A 87 6.60 3.02 10.11
C LEU A 87 5.96 2.42 8.85
N LEU A 88 5.52 3.28 7.93
CA LEU A 88 4.99 2.79 6.65
C LEU A 88 6.15 2.65 5.70
N SER A 89 6.42 1.43 5.27
CA SER A 89 7.59 1.11 4.46
C SER A 89 7.19 0.33 3.23
N GLN A 90 7.76 0.71 2.10
CA GLN A 90 7.78 -0.09 0.90
C GLN A 90 9.07 -0.88 0.83
N THR A 91 8.96 -2.10 0.31
CA THR A 91 10.11 -2.93 -0.04
C THR A 91 10.14 -3.15 -1.53
N ASN A 92 11.31 -3.49 -2.08
CA ASN A 92 11.45 -3.89 -3.48
C ASN A 92 11.09 -5.37 -3.70
N GLY A 93 10.14 -5.91 -2.91
CA GLY A 93 9.75 -7.32 -2.89
C GLY A 93 10.40 -8.13 -1.76
N LEU A 94 9.71 -9.20 -1.33
CA LEU A 94 10.18 -10.07 -0.23
C LEU A 94 11.56 -10.68 -0.50
N ASN A 95 11.87 -10.98 -1.75
CA ASN A 95 13.15 -11.55 -2.17
C ASN A 95 14.34 -10.58 -2.01
N THR A 96 14.10 -9.29 -1.76
CA THR A 96 15.17 -8.29 -1.58
C THR A 96 15.56 -8.08 -0.12
N ILE A 97 14.80 -8.63 0.82
CA ILE A 97 15.09 -8.51 2.25
C ILE A 97 16.22 -9.50 2.57
N ARG A 98 17.40 -8.97 2.90
CA ARG A 98 18.61 -9.73 3.24
C ARG A 98 19.34 -9.04 4.37
N TYR A 99 20.10 -9.83 5.14
CA TYR A 99 20.92 -9.27 6.19
C TYR A 99 22.20 -8.66 5.60
N THR A 100 22.41 -7.38 5.85
CA THR A 100 23.56 -6.63 5.29
C THR A 100 24.45 -6.05 6.40
N GLY A 101 24.48 -6.72 7.55
CA GLY A 101 25.17 -6.28 8.76
C GLY A 101 24.30 -5.41 9.68
N ASP A 102 24.85 -4.97 10.80
CA ASP A 102 24.10 -4.30 11.88
C ASP A 102 23.94 -2.78 11.70
N ARG A 103 24.37 -2.22 10.57
CA ARG A 103 24.27 -0.77 10.33
C ARG A 103 22.99 -0.43 9.56
N TRP A 104 22.20 0.50 10.12
CA TRP A 104 20.92 0.93 9.52
C TRP A 104 21.05 1.51 8.11
N ASP A 105 22.15 2.19 7.79
CA ASP A 105 22.35 2.83 6.49
C ASP A 105 22.21 1.86 5.30
N ALA A 106 22.60 0.60 5.49
CA ALA A 106 22.50 -0.45 4.48
C ALA A 106 21.04 -0.83 4.12
N TYR A 107 20.07 -0.59 5.02
CA TYR A 107 18.67 -0.99 4.85
C TYR A 107 17.79 0.09 4.24
N THR A 108 18.24 1.35 4.26
CA THR A 108 17.44 2.52 3.80
C THR A 108 17.08 2.46 2.32
N ARG A 109 17.85 1.73 1.50
CA ARG A 109 17.57 1.52 0.07
C ARG A 109 16.49 0.47 -0.17
N VAL A 110 16.40 -0.53 0.71
CA VAL A 110 15.42 -1.62 0.61
C VAL A 110 14.09 -1.19 1.23
N PHE A 111 14.13 -0.54 2.40
CA PHE A 111 12.96 -0.11 3.16
C PHE A 111 12.70 1.38 2.96
N ARG A 112 12.01 1.72 1.87
CA ARG A 112 11.62 3.10 1.55
C ARG A 112 10.46 3.52 2.44
N SER A 113 10.78 4.25 3.50
CA SER A 113 9.82 4.58 4.55
C SER A 113 9.29 6.00 4.43
N ASN A 114 8.05 6.22 4.86
CA ASN A 114 7.38 7.53 4.81
C ASN A 114 7.98 8.58 5.75
N LYS A 115 8.77 8.15 6.73
CA LYS A 115 9.48 8.99 7.72
C LYS A 115 10.76 8.29 8.18
N PRO A 116 11.70 9.00 8.83
CA PRO A 116 12.85 8.36 9.48
C PRO A 116 12.39 7.34 10.53
N ALA A 117 13.00 6.15 10.50
CA ALA A 117 12.79 5.11 11.51
C ALA A 117 13.48 5.50 12.83
N ASN A 118 12.84 5.25 13.97
CA ASN A 118 13.50 5.36 15.28
C ASN A 118 14.38 4.13 15.57
N ASP A 119 15.21 4.19 16.61
CA ASP A 119 16.20 3.14 16.91
C ASP A 119 15.57 1.75 17.11
N GLU A 120 14.40 1.67 17.73
CA GLU A 120 13.65 0.42 17.91
C GLU A 120 13.19 -0.16 16.56
N GLN A 121 12.62 0.68 15.70
CA GLN A 121 12.18 0.29 14.36
C GLN A 121 13.35 -0.14 13.47
N GLN A 122 14.50 0.56 13.57
CA GLN A 122 15.72 0.19 12.85
C GLN A 122 16.22 -1.18 13.29
N THR A 123 16.35 -1.38 14.61
CA THR A 123 16.80 -2.65 15.20
C THR A 123 15.89 -3.79 14.77
N ARG A 124 14.57 -3.58 14.85
CA ARG A 124 13.58 -4.59 14.46
C ARG A 124 13.67 -4.99 12.98
N ILE A 125 13.95 -4.05 12.07
CA ILE A 125 14.14 -4.36 10.65
C ILE A 125 15.43 -5.15 10.42
N ILE A 126 16.52 -4.79 11.10
CA ILE A 126 17.80 -5.49 11.01
C ILE A 126 17.65 -6.94 11.51
N GLU A 127 17.02 -7.12 12.67
CA GLU A 127 16.76 -8.45 13.24
C GLU A 127 15.83 -9.28 12.36
N PHE A 128 14.82 -8.67 11.76
CA PHE A 128 13.95 -9.35 10.80
C PHE A 128 14.71 -9.84 9.57
N ALA A 129 15.57 -8.98 9.00
CA ALA A 129 16.40 -9.35 7.87
C ALA A 129 17.37 -10.47 8.21
N LYS A 130 17.96 -10.44 9.42
CA LYS A 130 18.81 -11.50 9.96
C LYS A 130 18.06 -12.81 10.13
N LEU A 131 16.83 -12.75 10.65
CA LEU A 131 15.99 -13.93 10.79
C LEU A 131 15.70 -14.58 9.43
N ILE A 132 15.41 -13.78 8.40
CA ILE A 132 15.15 -14.30 7.05
C ILE A 132 16.40 -14.95 6.43
N ASP A 133 17.58 -14.37 6.64
CA ASP A 133 18.78 -14.71 5.87
C ASP A 133 19.67 -15.76 6.56
N GLU A 134 19.71 -15.77 7.89
CA GLU A 134 20.68 -16.58 8.66
C GLU A 134 20.04 -17.62 9.59
N ALA A 135 18.73 -17.57 9.85
CA ALA A 135 18.10 -18.51 10.78
C ALA A 135 17.99 -19.92 10.21
N THR A 136 18.01 -20.93 11.09
CA THR A 136 17.55 -22.27 10.73
C THR A 136 16.04 -22.27 10.56
N ASP A 137 15.49 -23.27 9.86
CA ASP A 137 14.05 -23.42 9.66
C ASP A 137 13.29 -23.45 11.01
N GLU A 138 13.84 -24.14 12.02
CA GLU A 138 13.21 -24.21 13.35
C GLU A 138 13.23 -22.86 14.07
N ALA A 139 14.33 -22.11 13.96
CA ALA A 139 14.44 -20.79 14.57
C ALA A 139 13.57 -19.75 13.85
N PHE A 140 13.46 -19.85 12.52
CA PHE A 140 12.58 -19.03 11.71
C PHE A 140 11.12 -19.26 12.09
N ASP A 141 10.66 -20.52 12.09
CA ASP A 141 9.27 -20.89 12.41
C ASP A 141 8.88 -20.43 13.82
N ALA A 142 9.79 -20.58 14.78
CA ALA A 142 9.57 -20.16 16.16
C ALA A 142 9.47 -18.64 16.36
N LYS A 143 10.08 -17.82 15.49
CA LYS A 143 10.25 -16.36 15.71
C LYS A 143 9.56 -15.48 14.69
N ILE A 144 9.19 -15.98 13.51
CA ILE A 144 8.65 -15.14 12.43
C ILE A 144 7.39 -14.37 12.86
N GLY A 145 6.56 -14.96 13.72
CA GLY A 145 5.36 -14.34 14.28
C GLY A 145 5.62 -13.08 15.13
N ASP A 146 6.82 -12.94 15.70
CA ASP A 146 7.21 -11.73 16.44
C ASP A 146 7.47 -10.55 15.50
N PHE A 147 7.82 -10.84 14.24
CA PHE A 147 8.19 -9.86 13.23
C PHE A 147 7.05 -9.49 12.28
N ILE A 148 6.17 -10.43 11.95
CA ILE A 148 5.07 -10.19 11.01
C ILE A 148 3.84 -11.02 11.39
N SER A 149 2.65 -10.46 11.17
CA SER A 149 1.42 -11.23 11.20
C SER A 149 1.41 -12.18 10.01
N THR A 150 1.73 -13.46 10.26
CA THR A 150 1.81 -14.50 9.21
C THR A 150 0.46 -14.72 8.54
N ASP A 151 -0.63 -14.67 9.30
CA ASP A 151 -2.00 -14.78 8.79
C ASP A 151 -2.35 -13.62 7.84
N GLU A 152 -2.06 -12.37 8.22
CA GLU A 152 -2.29 -11.21 7.35
C GLU A 152 -1.43 -11.28 6.07
N LEU A 153 -0.16 -11.69 6.20
CA LEU A 153 0.71 -11.90 5.05
C LEU A 153 0.14 -12.96 4.10
N LEU A 154 -0.33 -14.09 4.61
CA LEU A 154 -0.90 -15.16 3.78
C LEU A 154 -2.18 -14.71 3.07
N ARG A 155 -3.06 -13.95 3.74
CA ARG A 155 -4.24 -13.35 3.12
C ARG A 155 -3.86 -12.36 2.02
N TYR A 156 -2.83 -11.54 2.25
CA TYR A 156 -2.27 -10.65 1.23
C TYR A 156 -1.73 -11.43 0.03
N LEU A 157 -0.99 -12.52 0.24
CA LEU A 157 -0.48 -13.37 -0.83
C LEU A 157 -1.61 -14.02 -1.64
N ALA A 158 -2.65 -14.53 -0.95
CA ALA A 158 -3.83 -15.11 -1.58
C ALA A 158 -4.57 -14.07 -2.44
N ALA A 159 -4.76 -12.86 -1.94
CA ALA A 159 -5.40 -11.77 -2.67
C ALA A 159 -4.64 -11.42 -3.96
N ASN A 160 -3.31 -11.31 -3.89
CA ASN A 160 -2.47 -11.08 -5.08
C ASN A 160 -2.57 -12.23 -6.09
N SER A 161 -2.65 -13.49 -5.62
CA SER A 161 -2.80 -14.65 -6.48
C SER A 161 -4.15 -14.62 -7.22
N LEU A 162 -5.25 -14.36 -6.51
CA LEU A 162 -6.59 -14.27 -7.09
C LEU A 162 -6.73 -13.15 -8.13
N THR A 163 -6.04 -12.02 -7.92
CA THR A 163 -6.10 -10.87 -8.83
C THR A 163 -5.00 -10.88 -9.89
N SER A 164 -4.10 -11.88 -9.85
CA SER A 164 -2.91 -11.94 -10.70
C SER A 164 -2.06 -10.65 -10.63
N ASN A 165 -1.92 -10.08 -9.44
CA ASN A 165 -1.11 -8.89 -9.22
C ASN A 165 0.39 -9.23 -9.19
N VAL A 166 1.02 -9.16 -10.36
CA VAL A 166 2.44 -9.51 -10.56
C VAL A 166 3.44 -8.42 -10.12
N THR A 167 2.97 -7.24 -9.72
CA THR A 167 3.82 -6.20 -9.14
C THR A 167 3.74 -6.14 -7.62
N GLY A 168 2.84 -6.96 -7.03
CA GLY A 168 2.75 -7.18 -5.59
C GLY A 168 4.08 -7.61 -4.98
N MET A 169 4.20 -7.43 -3.65
CA MET A 169 5.39 -7.80 -2.88
C MET A 169 5.75 -9.29 -2.99
N SER A 170 4.77 -10.13 -3.38
CA SER A 170 4.90 -11.56 -3.64
C SER A 170 5.62 -11.93 -4.93
N THR A 171 5.82 -10.96 -5.84
CA THR A 171 6.31 -11.18 -7.20
C THR A 171 7.37 -10.15 -7.54
N ILE A 172 7.11 -9.18 -8.43
CA ILE A 172 8.14 -8.22 -8.86
C ILE A 172 8.48 -7.20 -7.75
N GLY A 173 7.55 -6.93 -6.83
CA GLY A 173 7.82 -6.11 -5.65
C GLY A 173 8.03 -4.61 -5.94
N THR A 174 7.33 -4.06 -6.92
CA THR A 174 7.51 -2.67 -7.39
C THR A 174 6.22 -1.85 -7.30
N ASN A 175 5.32 -2.17 -6.36
CA ASN A 175 4.16 -1.32 -6.11
C ASN A 175 4.63 -0.02 -5.44
N ASP A 176 4.67 1.06 -6.21
CA ASP A 176 4.86 2.41 -5.68
C ASP A 176 3.51 2.95 -5.13
N PHE A 177 3.57 3.78 -4.09
CA PHE A 177 2.40 4.41 -3.43
C PHE A 177 2.14 5.76 -4.09
#